data_AF-A0A8H5ERZ9-F1
#
_entry.id   AF-A0A8H5ERZ9-F1
#
_cell.length_a   1.000
_cell.length_b   1.000
_cell.length_c   1.000
_cell.angle_alpha   90.00
_cell.angle_beta   90.00
_cell.angle_gamma   90.00
#
_symmetry.space_group_name_H-M   'P 1'
#
loop_
_entity.id
_entity.type
_entity.pdbx_description
1 polymer ?
#
loop_
_entity_poly.entity_id
_entity_poly.type
_entity_poly.pdbx_seq_one_letter_code
_entity_poly.pdbx_strand_id
1 'polypeptide(L)'
;MGQYWLLFNLDKSEYSECGGAKMGELFYNVSETWILNLLLSGQPNHDVWGGDRIVLLGDYSQALPPNTVADDDSAVLKKCVATDQSKSSQGICAYDTLRKYGKEKTRVTRTSSLLHPDTVYALRSHEKKEYVRRDVVRDYRKFPESCSPGLAQALFTLVGWSEDPSAALMYNDDDYIPASGGTTVPLHRGAWAGNRIDIVALTDEVQKSFDEEGWVDISEEKARHVSDVYACDDY
;
A
#
# COMPACT_ATOMS: atom_id res chain seq x y z
N MET A 1 8.14 19.63 7.11
CA MET A 1 8.86 18.74 6.18
C MET A 1 8.15 17.39 6.20
N GLY A 2 8.16 16.64 5.11
CA GLY A 2 7.48 15.33 5.02
C GLY A 2 8.47 14.21 4.83
N GLN A 3 8.12 13.02 5.32
CA GLN A 3 8.86 11.80 5.07
C GLN A 3 8.72 11.36 3.60
N TYR A 4 9.77 10.74 3.07
CA TYR A 4 9.71 10.02 1.80
C TYR A 4 9.23 8.60 2.07
N TRP A 5 8.51 8.02 1.12
CA TRP A 5 8.04 6.65 1.26
C TRP A 5 8.81 5.73 0.31
N LEU A 6 8.74 4.43 0.46
CA LEU A 6 9.16 3.46 -0.56
C LEU A 6 8.27 2.22 -0.45
N LEU A 7 7.89 1.66 -1.59
CA LEU A 7 7.14 0.42 -1.62
C LEU A 7 8.13 -0.75 -1.65
N PHE A 8 8.00 -1.66 -0.69
CA PHE A 8 8.86 -2.83 -0.53
C PHE A 8 8.06 -4.12 -0.70
N ASN A 9 8.68 -5.08 -1.38
CA ASN A 9 8.31 -6.49 -1.35
C ASN A 9 9.31 -7.22 -0.44
N LEU A 10 8.80 -7.68 0.69
CA LEU A 10 9.61 -8.20 1.78
C LEU A 10 10.05 -9.64 1.53
N ASP A 11 9.19 -10.45 0.90
CA ASP A 11 9.52 -11.84 0.52
C ASP A 11 10.68 -11.89 -0.47
N LYS A 12 10.72 -10.95 -1.42
CA LYS A 12 11.75 -10.90 -2.46
C LYS A 12 12.94 -10.00 -2.10
N SER A 13 12.84 -9.26 -1.00
CA SER A 13 13.78 -8.20 -0.66
C SER A 13 13.96 -7.22 -1.84
N GLU A 14 12.84 -6.77 -2.41
CA GLU A 14 12.80 -5.85 -3.53
C GLU A 14 12.14 -4.53 -3.11
N TYR A 15 12.47 -3.44 -3.79
CA TYR A 15 11.80 -2.15 -3.59
C TYR A 15 11.55 -1.43 -4.91
N SER A 16 10.62 -0.49 -4.92
CA SER A 16 10.31 0.33 -6.09
C SER A 16 10.56 1.82 -5.80
N GLU A 17 11.42 2.47 -6.59
CA GLU A 17 11.71 3.91 -6.46
C GLU A 17 10.51 4.82 -6.76
N CYS A 18 9.43 4.29 -7.35
CA CYS A 18 8.18 5.04 -7.45
C CYS A 18 7.59 5.42 -6.08
N GLY A 19 8.08 4.83 -5.00
CA GLY A 19 7.70 5.21 -3.65
C GLY A 19 8.46 6.43 -3.11
N GLY A 20 9.65 6.77 -3.64
CA GLY A 20 10.63 7.77 -3.15
C GLY A 20 10.18 9.22 -3.26
N ALA A 21 8.93 9.43 -2.90
CA ALA A 21 8.10 10.60 -3.06
C ALA A 21 7.40 10.84 -1.72
N LYS A 22 6.85 12.03 -1.56
CA LYS A 22 5.98 12.32 -0.40
C LYS A 22 4.65 11.61 -0.56
N MET A 23 3.94 11.36 0.54
CA MET A 23 2.66 10.63 0.48
C MET A 23 1.67 11.31 -0.48
N GLY A 24 1.56 12.65 -0.45
CA GLY A 24 0.72 13.36 -1.42
C GLY A 24 1.12 13.13 -2.87
N GLU A 25 2.41 13.10 -3.19
CA GLU A 25 2.87 12.78 -4.55
C GLU A 25 2.45 11.36 -4.97
N LEU A 26 2.39 10.41 -4.04
CA LEU A 26 1.85 9.06 -4.31
C LEU A 26 0.36 9.08 -4.63
N PHE A 27 -0.43 9.91 -3.94
CA PHE A 27 -1.86 10.02 -4.20
C PHE A 27 -2.18 10.79 -5.48
N TYR A 28 -1.47 11.88 -5.75
CA TYR A 28 -1.81 12.82 -6.83
C TYR A 28 -1.04 12.58 -8.13
N ASN A 29 0.19 12.05 -8.09
CA ASN A 29 1.08 11.99 -9.26
C ASN A 29 1.37 10.57 -9.76
N VAL A 30 1.06 9.53 -8.98
CA VAL A 30 1.38 8.15 -9.37
C VAL A 30 0.26 7.57 -10.23
N SER A 31 0.63 7.17 -11.46
CA SER A 31 -0.25 6.39 -12.32
C SER A 31 -0.52 5.02 -11.70
N GLU A 32 -1.79 4.61 -11.61
CA GLU A 32 -2.18 3.31 -11.06
C GLU A 32 -1.52 2.12 -11.78
N THR A 33 -1.20 2.25 -13.06
CA THR A 33 -1.02 1.08 -13.92
C THR A 33 0.14 0.19 -13.50
N TRP A 34 1.28 0.75 -13.09
CA TRP A 34 2.48 -0.05 -12.83
C TRP A 34 2.37 -0.86 -11.52
N ILE A 35 1.85 -0.26 -10.44
CA ILE A 35 1.76 -0.93 -9.14
C ILE A 35 0.70 -2.03 -9.18
N LEU A 36 -0.42 -1.77 -9.86
CA LEU A 36 -1.45 -2.78 -10.05
C LEU A 36 -0.95 -3.93 -10.91
N ASN A 37 -0.13 -3.66 -11.93
CA ASN A 37 0.49 -4.70 -12.74
C ASN A 37 1.46 -5.57 -11.91
N LEU A 38 2.18 -4.99 -10.95
CA LEU A 38 3.03 -5.76 -10.03
C LEU A 38 2.20 -6.68 -9.14
N LEU A 39 1.06 -6.23 -8.65
CA LEU A 39 0.23 -7.01 -7.71
C LEU A 39 -0.76 -7.95 -8.38
N LEU A 40 -0.89 -7.92 -9.70
CA LEU A 40 -1.85 -8.75 -10.43
C LEU A 40 -1.47 -10.24 -10.35
N SER A 41 -2.37 -11.03 -9.77
CA SER A 41 -2.22 -12.47 -9.64
C SER A 41 -2.35 -13.21 -10.97
N GLY A 42 -1.73 -14.40 -11.06
CA GLY A 42 -1.87 -15.29 -12.21
C GLY A 42 -1.11 -14.85 -13.47
N GLN A 43 -0.22 -13.86 -13.37
CA GLN A 43 0.64 -13.48 -14.49
C GLN A 43 1.70 -14.57 -14.74
N PRO A 44 1.94 -14.96 -15.99
CA PRO A 44 2.88 -16.04 -16.34
C PRO A 44 4.36 -15.68 -16.10
N ASN A 45 4.67 -14.41 -15.79
CA ASN A 45 6.03 -13.96 -15.53
C ASN A 45 6.33 -13.96 -14.02
N HIS A 46 7.48 -14.53 -13.65
CA HIS A 46 7.98 -14.63 -12.27
C HIS A 46 8.33 -13.28 -11.59
N ASP A 47 8.12 -12.16 -12.28
CA ASP A 47 8.52 -10.83 -11.83
C ASP A 47 7.41 -10.04 -11.10
N VAL A 48 6.27 -10.68 -10.84
CA VAL A 48 5.14 -10.09 -10.10
C VAL A 48 5.30 -10.16 -8.59
N TRP A 49 4.64 -9.26 -7.88
CA TRP A 49 4.56 -9.17 -6.42
C TRP A 49 3.23 -9.70 -5.85
N GLY A 50 2.28 -10.09 -6.69
CA GLY A 50 1.01 -10.66 -6.24
C GLY A 50 1.20 -11.87 -5.33
N GLY A 51 0.71 -11.77 -4.09
CA GLY A 51 0.78 -12.79 -3.06
C GLY A 51 1.96 -12.62 -2.09
N ASP A 52 2.82 -11.63 -2.33
CA ASP A 52 3.97 -11.34 -1.50
C ASP A 52 3.63 -10.31 -0.40
N ARG A 53 4.47 -10.24 0.64
CA ARG A 53 4.36 -9.28 1.74
C ARG A 53 4.76 -7.88 1.29
N ILE A 54 3.80 -6.95 1.31
CA ILE A 54 3.96 -5.58 0.82
C ILE A 54 3.90 -4.57 1.96
N VAL A 55 4.81 -3.59 1.95
CA VAL A 55 4.76 -2.44 2.85
C VAL A 55 5.15 -1.16 2.11
N LEU A 56 4.44 -0.07 2.36
CA LEU A 56 4.83 1.28 1.97
C LEU A 56 5.47 1.94 3.19
N LEU A 57 6.81 1.95 3.24
CA LEU A 57 7.56 2.32 4.43
C LEU A 57 8.08 3.75 4.33
N GLY A 58 7.87 4.55 5.37
CA GLY A 58 8.42 5.90 5.47
C GLY A 58 9.91 5.90 5.83
N ASP A 59 10.68 6.88 5.35
CA ASP A 59 12.12 6.98 5.59
C ASP A 59 12.49 7.34 7.03
N TYR A 60 11.51 7.79 7.81
CA TYR A 60 11.65 8.00 9.25
C TYR A 60 11.36 6.74 10.08
N SER A 61 10.91 5.66 9.43
CA SER A 61 10.51 4.43 10.11
C SER A 61 11.71 3.64 10.62
N GLN A 62 11.77 3.42 11.93
CA GLN A 62 12.89 2.72 12.59
C GLN A 62 12.71 1.21 12.55
N ALA A 63 11.47 0.73 12.66
CA ALA A 63 11.11 -0.68 12.72
C ALA A 63 10.08 -1.06 11.64
N LEU A 64 10.04 -2.34 11.30
CA LEU A 64 9.02 -2.91 10.43
C LEU A 64 7.67 -3.06 11.15
N PRO A 65 6.55 -3.23 10.41
CA PRO A 65 5.28 -3.59 11.02
C PRO A 65 5.39 -4.86 11.90
N PRO A 66 4.61 -4.96 12.99
CA PRO A 66 4.71 -6.08 13.94
C PRO A 66 4.48 -7.46 13.29
N ASN A 67 3.64 -7.52 12.25
CA ASN A 67 3.26 -8.77 11.60
C ASN A 67 4.24 -9.21 10.50
N THR A 68 5.36 -8.49 10.33
CA THR A 68 6.26 -8.71 9.20
C THR A 68 7.26 -9.85 9.42
N VAL A 69 7.57 -10.19 10.66
CA VAL A 69 8.77 -10.99 11.02
C VAL A 69 8.46 -12.43 11.44
N ALA A 70 7.19 -12.76 11.69
CA ALA A 70 6.84 -13.98 12.43
C ALA A 70 7.34 -15.29 11.80
N ASP A 71 7.47 -15.36 10.46
CA ASP A 71 7.73 -16.62 9.75
C ASP A 71 8.82 -16.55 8.64
N ASP A 72 9.63 -15.47 8.57
CA ASP A 72 10.55 -15.29 7.43
C ASP A 72 12.05 -15.46 7.75
N ASP A 73 12.70 -16.27 6.91
CA ASP A 73 14.12 -16.55 6.94
C ASP A 73 14.99 -15.53 6.18
N SER A 74 14.38 -14.52 5.51
CA SER A 74 15.08 -13.48 4.76
C SER A 74 16.23 -12.88 5.56
N ALA A 75 17.44 -13.04 5.03
CA ALA A 75 18.65 -12.47 5.61
C ALA A 75 18.57 -10.94 5.69
N VAL A 76 17.77 -10.29 4.85
CA VAL A 76 17.56 -8.83 4.87
C VAL A 76 16.63 -8.44 6.03
N LEU A 77 15.53 -9.17 6.25
CA LEU A 77 14.65 -8.91 7.40
C LEU A 77 15.37 -9.19 8.72
N LYS A 78 16.15 -10.28 8.79
CA LYS A 78 17.02 -10.57 9.95
C LYS A 78 18.01 -9.44 10.22
N LYS A 79 18.56 -8.81 9.18
CA LYS A 79 19.41 -7.62 9.32
C LYS A 79 18.63 -6.40 9.81
N CYS A 80 17.41 -6.16 9.32
CA CYS A 80 16.57 -5.07 9.83
C CYS A 80 16.32 -5.23 11.33
N VAL A 81 15.94 -6.42 11.76
CA VAL A 81 15.70 -6.76 13.18
C VAL A 81 16.97 -6.65 14.01
N ALA A 82 18.12 -7.10 13.51
CA ALA A 82 19.39 -7.01 14.22
C ALA A 82 19.89 -5.56 14.36
N THR A 83 19.58 -4.71 13.38
CA THR A 83 19.98 -3.29 13.36
C THR A 83 19.18 -2.47 14.35
N ASP A 84 17.87 -2.74 14.47
CA ASP A 84 16.94 -2.16 15.45
C ASP A 84 17.43 -2.36 16.91
N GLN A 85 18.06 -3.50 17.20
CA GLN A 85 18.59 -3.79 18.53
C GLN A 85 19.90 -3.05 18.86
N SER A 86 20.61 -2.54 17.84
CA SER A 86 21.88 -1.82 18.02
C SER A 86 21.60 -0.31 18.13
N LYS A 87 21.37 0.17 19.37
CA LYS A 87 21.15 1.59 19.71
C LYS A 87 22.37 2.49 19.43
N SER A 88 22.83 2.57 18.19
CA SER A 88 23.79 3.60 17.78
C SER A 88 23.05 4.91 17.54
N SER A 89 23.66 6.03 17.91
CA SER A 89 23.16 7.38 17.64
C SER A 89 23.10 7.75 16.15
N GLN A 90 23.40 6.79 15.27
CA GLN A 90 23.29 6.86 13.80
C GLN A 90 22.40 5.74 13.26
N GLY A 91 21.50 5.18 14.09
CA GLY A 91 20.71 3.97 13.82
C GLY A 91 20.19 3.92 12.40
N ILE A 92 20.71 2.97 11.63
CA ILE A 92 20.24 2.68 10.27
C ILE A 92 18.81 2.18 10.43
N CYS A 93 17.85 2.94 9.92
CA CYS A 93 16.44 2.63 10.09
C CYS A 93 16.02 1.45 9.21
N ALA A 94 14.85 0.86 9.46
CA ALA A 94 14.32 -0.25 8.65
C ALA A 94 14.28 0.11 7.15
N TYR A 95 13.91 1.35 6.85
CA TYR A 95 13.91 1.89 5.49
C TYR A 95 15.30 1.87 4.85
N ASP A 96 16.32 2.41 5.52
CA ASP A 96 17.69 2.42 5.01
C ASP A 96 18.24 1.01 4.82
N THR A 97 17.91 0.10 5.73
CA THR A 97 18.34 -1.30 5.64
C THR A 97 17.72 -1.99 4.43
N LEU A 98 16.39 -1.89 4.26
CA LEU A 98 15.70 -2.48 3.12
C LEU A 98 16.17 -1.85 1.80
N ARG A 99 16.38 -0.53 1.75
CA ARG A 99 16.87 0.15 0.55
C ARG A 99 18.31 -0.24 0.20
N LYS A 100 19.19 -0.35 1.20
CA LYS A 100 20.61 -0.67 1.01
C LYS A 100 20.85 -2.11 0.57
N TYR A 101 20.08 -3.06 1.09
CA TYR A 101 20.27 -4.50 0.85
C TYR A 101 19.23 -5.11 -0.09
N GLY A 102 18.12 -4.41 -0.33
CA GLY A 102 17.12 -4.82 -1.29
C GLY A 102 17.58 -4.61 -2.73
N LYS A 103 16.94 -5.34 -3.63
CA LYS A 103 17.13 -5.17 -5.08
C LYS A 103 16.10 -4.16 -5.57
N GLU A 104 16.56 -3.13 -6.24
CA GLU A 104 15.65 -2.24 -6.95
C GLU A 104 14.92 -3.03 -8.02
N LYS A 105 13.59 -3.00 -7.97
CA LYS A 105 12.75 -3.56 -9.01
C LYS A 105 12.77 -2.60 -10.18
N THR A 106 13.38 -3.03 -11.29
CA THR A 106 13.42 -2.24 -12.52
C THR A 106 12.03 -1.73 -12.82
N ARG A 107 11.90 -0.41 -12.96
CA ARG A 107 10.64 0.24 -13.29
C ARG A 107 10.08 -0.44 -14.54
N VAL A 108 8.95 -1.12 -14.41
CA VAL A 108 8.18 -1.55 -15.57
C VAL A 108 7.86 -0.25 -16.32
N THR A 109 8.52 -0.05 -17.47
CA THR A 109 8.30 1.11 -18.34
C THR A 109 6.80 1.24 -18.57
N ARG A 110 6.26 2.47 -18.48
CA ARG A 110 4.83 2.80 -18.57
C ARG A 110 4.09 1.86 -19.52
N THR A 111 3.62 0.75 -18.99
CA THR A 111 2.89 -0.26 -19.73
C THR A 111 1.43 0.15 -19.66
N SER A 112 0.71 -0.11 -20.74
CA SER A 112 -0.74 -0.16 -20.69
C SER A 112 -1.17 -0.99 -19.48
N SER A 113 -2.20 -0.55 -18.77
CA SER A 113 -2.77 -1.33 -17.67
C SER A 113 -3.05 -2.75 -18.15
N LEU A 114 -2.61 -3.76 -17.38
CA LEU A 114 -2.99 -5.16 -17.63
C LEU A 114 -4.41 -5.46 -17.14
N LEU A 115 -5.03 -4.50 -16.44
CA LEU A 115 -6.41 -4.62 -15.99
C LEU A 115 -7.36 -4.35 -17.15
N HIS A 116 -8.16 -5.35 -17.50
CA HIS A 116 -9.19 -5.20 -18.51
C HIS A 116 -10.27 -4.20 -18.03
N PRO A 117 -10.70 -3.23 -18.86
CA PRO A 117 -11.63 -2.17 -18.42
C PRO A 117 -13.00 -2.71 -17.99
N ASP A 118 -13.46 -3.80 -18.61
CA ASP A 118 -14.77 -4.41 -18.34
C ASP A 118 -14.74 -5.46 -17.21
N THR A 119 -13.58 -5.63 -16.55
CA THR A 119 -13.42 -6.60 -15.46
C THR A 119 -13.36 -5.86 -14.13
N VAL A 120 -14.17 -6.30 -13.18
CA VAL A 120 -14.06 -5.86 -11.79
C VAL A 120 -12.88 -6.58 -11.15
N TYR A 121 -11.99 -5.81 -10.54
CA TYR A 121 -10.83 -6.33 -9.82
C TYR A 121 -10.98 -6.07 -8.34
N ALA A 122 -10.46 -6.98 -7.52
CA ALA A 122 -10.37 -6.85 -6.08
C ALA A 122 -8.91 -6.85 -5.63
N LEU A 123 -8.52 -5.85 -4.85
CA LEU A 123 -7.30 -5.84 -4.04
C LEU A 123 -7.60 -6.55 -2.73
N ARG A 124 -6.78 -7.52 -2.31
CA ARG A 124 -7.10 -8.34 -1.13
C ARG A 124 -5.90 -8.63 -0.24
N SER A 125 -6.15 -8.82 1.05
CA SER A 125 -5.16 -9.26 2.04
C SER A 125 -5.47 -10.68 2.51
N HIS A 126 -4.51 -11.58 2.37
CA HIS A 126 -4.68 -13.00 2.72
C HIS A 126 -4.79 -13.23 4.24
N GLU A 127 -4.00 -12.51 5.03
CA GLU A 127 -3.98 -12.63 6.50
C GLU A 127 -5.24 -12.07 7.14
N LYS A 128 -5.84 -11.04 6.54
CA LYS A 128 -7.05 -10.40 7.06
C LYS A 128 -8.33 -11.01 6.50
N LYS A 129 -8.25 -11.71 5.37
CA LYS A 129 -9.42 -12.14 4.59
C LYS A 129 -10.34 -10.96 4.29
N GLU A 130 -9.74 -9.83 3.91
CA GLU A 130 -10.45 -8.60 3.55
C GLU A 130 -10.14 -8.24 2.08
N TYR A 131 -11.08 -7.61 1.39
CA TYR A 131 -10.89 -7.15 0.02
C TYR A 131 -11.55 -5.80 -0.28
N VAL A 132 -10.99 -5.10 -1.27
CA VAL A 132 -11.45 -3.81 -1.80
C VAL A 132 -11.66 -3.93 -3.30
N ARG A 133 -12.86 -3.60 -3.76
CA ARG A 133 -13.27 -3.65 -5.16
C ARG A 133 -12.95 -2.35 -5.89
N ARG A 134 -12.43 -2.49 -7.10
CA ARG A 134 -12.03 -1.37 -7.95
C ARG A 134 -13.20 -0.47 -8.34
N ASP A 135 -14.33 -1.06 -8.71
CA ASP A 135 -15.52 -0.34 -9.15
C ASP A 135 -16.09 0.53 -8.02
N VAL A 136 -16.15 0.00 -6.80
CA VAL A 136 -16.61 0.76 -5.62
C VAL A 136 -15.70 1.94 -5.31
N VAL A 137 -14.36 1.78 -5.36
CA VAL A 137 -13.43 2.90 -5.11
C VAL A 137 -13.52 3.95 -6.21
N ARG A 138 -13.55 3.52 -7.48
CA ARG A 138 -13.61 4.42 -8.64
C ARG A 138 -14.91 5.22 -8.69
N ASP A 139 -16.03 4.56 -8.42
CA ASP A 139 -17.37 5.14 -8.59
C ASP A 139 -17.88 5.82 -7.30
N TYR A 140 -17.04 5.90 -6.26
CA TYR A 140 -17.38 6.57 -5.01
C TYR A 140 -17.57 8.07 -5.22
N ARG A 141 -18.81 8.53 -5.07
CA ARG A 141 -19.20 9.93 -5.27
C ARG A 141 -18.57 10.81 -4.21
N LYS A 142 -17.46 11.49 -4.52
CA LYS A 142 -16.94 12.72 -3.87
C LYS A 142 -15.55 13.17 -4.35
N PHE A 143 -14.98 12.59 -5.41
CA PHE A 143 -13.68 13.06 -5.90
C PHE A 143 -13.80 14.32 -6.77
N PRO A 144 -12.79 15.21 -6.73
CA PRO A 144 -12.64 16.27 -7.72
C PRO A 144 -12.62 15.70 -9.13
N GLU A 145 -13.12 16.45 -10.12
CA GLU A 145 -13.09 16.04 -11.53
C GLU A 145 -11.68 15.77 -12.07
N SER A 146 -10.65 16.32 -11.42
CA SER A 146 -9.23 16.10 -11.74
C SER A 146 -8.66 14.78 -11.20
N CYS A 147 -9.40 14.09 -10.33
CA CYS A 147 -8.93 12.90 -9.63
C CYS A 147 -9.60 11.63 -10.18
N SER A 148 -8.79 10.60 -10.41
CA SER A 148 -9.27 9.26 -10.80
C SER A 148 -8.66 8.23 -9.86
N PRO A 149 -9.19 8.12 -8.63
CA PRO A 149 -8.69 7.17 -7.66
C PRO A 149 -9.11 5.74 -8.00
N GLY A 150 -8.35 4.81 -7.47
CA GLY A 150 -8.64 3.40 -7.61
C GLY A 150 -7.81 2.57 -6.65
N LEU A 151 -7.49 1.34 -7.06
CA LEU A 151 -6.88 0.36 -6.17
C LEU A 151 -5.49 0.78 -5.68
N ALA A 152 -4.77 1.64 -6.40
CA ALA A 152 -3.45 2.11 -5.98
C ALA A 152 -3.54 3.02 -4.74
N GLN A 153 -4.46 3.99 -4.77
CA GLN A 153 -4.71 4.87 -3.62
C GLN A 153 -5.27 4.09 -2.44
N ALA A 154 -6.22 3.18 -2.68
CA ALA A 154 -6.71 2.29 -1.63
C ALA A 154 -5.56 1.48 -1.01
N LEU A 155 -4.68 0.91 -1.82
CA LEU A 155 -3.50 0.19 -1.34
C LEU A 155 -2.62 1.08 -0.45
N PHE A 156 -2.31 2.32 -0.84
CA PHE A 156 -1.45 3.21 -0.05
C PHE A 156 -2.04 3.50 1.35
N THR A 157 -3.38 3.64 1.46
CA THR A 157 -4.04 3.77 2.78
C THR A 157 -3.93 2.51 3.64
N LEU A 158 -3.77 1.35 3.00
CA LEU A 158 -3.80 0.04 3.64
C LEU A 158 -2.42 -0.46 4.05
N VAL A 159 -1.35 -0.14 3.29
CA VAL A 159 -0.01 -0.71 3.52
C VAL A 159 1.03 0.28 4.04
N GLY A 160 0.65 1.52 4.32
CA GLY A 160 1.53 2.54 4.88
C GLY A 160 2.04 2.19 6.28
N TRP A 161 3.35 2.35 6.51
CA TRP A 161 3.97 2.18 7.83
C TRP A 161 5.05 3.22 8.10
N SER A 162 4.92 3.92 9.22
CA SER A 162 5.99 4.70 9.84
C SER A 162 5.65 4.97 11.30
N GLU A 163 6.66 5.02 12.17
CA GLU A 163 6.49 5.51 13.54
C GLU A 163 6.31 7.02 13.62
N ASP A 164 6.73 7.73 12.58
CA ASP A 164 6.56 9.17 12.46
C ASP A 164 5.28 9.50 11.66
N PRO A 165 4.35 10.29 12.21
CA PRO A 165 3.10 10.62 11.54
C PRO A 165 3.25 11.58 10.35
N SER A 166 4.44 12.14 10.11
CA SER A 166 4.71 13.22 9.15
C SER A 166 4.61 12.79 7.68
N ALA A 167 3.41 12.46 7.20
CA ALA A 167 3.17 12.11 5.79
C ALA A 167 3.14 13.32 4.83
N ALA A 168 3.23 14.55 5.38
CA ALA A 168 3.07 15.81 4.65
C ALA A 168 1.80 15.88 3.80
N LEU A 169 0.68 15.51 4.43
CA LEU A 169 -0.68 15.67 3.94
C LEU A 169 -1.49 16.36 5.03
N MET A 170 -2.35 17.32 4.68
CA MET A 170 -3.23 17.97 5.65
C MET A 170 -4.17 16.95 6.33
N TYR A 171 -4.44 15.84 5.64
CA TYR A 171 -5.24 14.73 6.15
C TYR A 171 -4.73 14.15 7.48
N ASN A 172 -3.42 14.22 7.72
CA ASN A 172 -2.79 13.72 8.95
C ASN A 172 -2.56 14.82 10.00
N ASP A 173 -3.10 16.03 9.80
CA ASP A 173 -3.05 17.08 10.81
C ASP A 173 -4.04 16.76 11.95
N ASP A 174 -3.62 16.98 13.20
CA ASP A 174 -4.40 16.65 14.40
C ASP A 174 -5.73 17.41 14.44
N ASP A 175 -5.79 18.56 13.75
CA ASP A 175 -6.96 19.43 13.66
C ASP A 175 -7.91 19.08 12.48
N TYR A 176 -7.54 18.14 11.59
CA TYR A 176 -8.40 17.78 10.47
C TYR A 176 -9.56 16.86 10.91
N ILE A 177 -10.79 17.33 10.65
CA ILE A 177 -12.01 16.56 10.84
C ILE A 177 -12.48 16.08 9.46
N PRO A 178 -12.53 14.76 9.20
CA PRO A 178 -12.99 14.22 7.93
C PRO A 178 -14.41 14.71 7.59
N ALA A 179 -14.68 14.93 6.30
CA ALA A 179 -16.01 15.27 5.81
C ALA A 179 -17.05 14.17 6.12
N SER A 180 -16.59 12.94 6.36
CA SER A 180 -17.40 11.81 6.81
C SER A 180 -17.80 11.87 8.29
N GLY A 181 -17.18 12.74 9.09
CA GLY A 181 -17.30 12.78 10.55
C GLY A 181 -16.53 11.64 11.23
N GLY A 182 -15.82 11.94 12.31
CA GLY A 182 -15.04 10.95 13.09
C GLY A 182 -13.56 11.30 13.21
N THR A 183 -12.75 10.32 13.59
CA THR A 183 -11.29 10.44 13.68
C THR A 183 -10.66 10.04 12.35
N THR A 184 -9.63 10.77 11.91
CA THR A 184 -8.83 10.40 10.74
C THR A 184 -8.18 9.02 10.96
N VAL A 185 -8.16 8.20 9.90
CA VAL A 185 -7.45 6.92 9.93
C VAL A 185 -6.03 7.18 9.43
N PRO A 186 -4.99 7.08 10.28
CA PRO A 186 -3.67 7.57 9.91
C PRO A 186 -3.05 6.79 8.75
N LEU A 187 -2.58 7.49 7.72
CA LEU A 187 -1.98 6.87 6.53
C LEU A 187 -0.65 6.13 6.83
N HIS A 188 -0.02 6.43 7.96
CA HIS A 188 1.25 5.85 8.39
C HIS A 188 1.08 4.57 9.22
N ARG A 189 -0.15 4.09 9.44
CA ARG A 189 -0.48 2.87 10.21
C ARG A 189 -1.53 2.01 9.49
N GLY A 190 -1.29 1.75 8.21
CA GLY A 190 -2.14 0.91 7.39
C GLY A 190 -2.33 -0.49 7.98
N ALA A 191 -3.59 -0.94 8.03
CA ALA A 191 -3.97 -2.22 8.67
C ALA A 191 -3.41 -3.46 7.96
N TRP A 192 -2.93 -3.31 6.72
CA TRP A 192 -2.37 -4.35 5.87
C TRP A 192 -0.85 -4.20 5.67
N ALA A 193 -0.19 -3.30 6.40
CA ALA A 193 1.25 -3.13 6.28
C ALA A 193 2.02 -4.42 6.61
N GLY A 194 2.73 -4.95 5.61
CA GLY A 194 3.49 -6.19 5.71
C GLY A 194 2.70 -7.48 5.47
N ASN A 195 1.42 -7.39 5.08
CA ASN A 195 0.59 -8.54 4.72
C ASN A 195 0.85 -9.02 3.29
N ARG A 196 0.47 -10.26 2.99
CA ARG A 196 0.41 -10.81 1.63
C ARG A 196 -0.74 -10.19 0.86
N ILE A 197 -0.41 -9.48 -0.21
CA ILE A 197 -1.37 -8.72 -1.02
C ILE A 197 -1.33 -9.15 -2.47
N ASP A 198 -2.50 -9.28 -3.08
CA ASP A 198 -2.64 -9.42 -4.53
C ASP A 198 -3.89 -8.74 -5.07
N ILE A 199 -3.94 -8.67 -6.40
CA ILE A 199 -5.11 -8.24 -7.16
C ILE A 199 -5.61 -9.41 -7.99
N VAL A 200 -6.92 -9.68 -7.90
CA VAL A 200 -7.59 -10.72 -8.67
C VAL A 200 -8.75 -10.14 -9.45
N ALA A 201 -9.05 -10.75 -10.60
CA ALA A 201 -10.33 -10.54 -11.26
C ALA A 201 -11.43 -11.16 -10.41
N LEU A 202 -12.50 -10.41 -10.15
CA LEU A 202 -13.62 -10.85 -9.34
C LEU A 202 -14.63 -11.60 -10.23
N THR A 203 -14.27 -12.82 -10.63
CA THR A 203 -15.18 -13.73 -11.35
C THR A 203 -16.16 -14.40 -10.39
N ASP A 204 -17.20 -15.06 -10.93
CA ASP A 204 -18.18 -15.79 -10.12
C ASP A 204 -17.51 -16.87 -9.24
N GLU A 205 -16.45 -17.52 -9.73
CA GLU A 205 -15.69 -18.52 -8.96
C GLU A 205 -14.92 -17.89 -7.80
N VAL A 206 -14.30 -16.73 -8.02
CA VAL A 206 -13.56 -16.00 -6.97
C VAL A 206 -14.53 -15.46 -5.93
N GLN A 207 -15.66 -14.89 -6.35
CA GLN A 207 -16.70 -14.42 -5.42
C GLN A 207 -17.25 -15.58 -4.59
N LYS A 208 -17.52 -16.73 -5.22
CA LYS A 208 -17.94 -17.92 -4.48
C LYS A 208 -16.89 -18.37 -3.45
N SER A 209 -15.60 -18.36 -3.80
CA SER A 209 -14.54 -18.68 -2.82
C SER A 209 -14.49 -17.66 -1.69
N PHE A 210 -14.77 -16.38 -1.96
CA PHE A 210 -14.83 -15.36 -0.94
C PHE A 210 -15.96 -15.62 0.05
N ASP A 211 -17.14 -15.97 -0.45
CA ASP A 211 -18.29 -16.30 0.38
C ASP A 211 -18.03 -17.57 1.22
N GLU A 212 -17.42 -18.61 0.63
CA GLU A 212 -17.11 -19.88 1.30
C GLU A 212 -16.02 -19.74 2.37
N GLU A 213 -15.00 -18.93 2.12
CA GLU A 213 -13.89 -18.68 3.05
C GLU A 213 -14.16 -17.53 4.05
N GLY A 214 -15.30 -16.85 3.92
CA GLY A 214 -15.71 -15.78 4.82
C GLY A 214 -14.92 -14.48 4.67
N TRP A 215 -14.58 -14.11 3.42
CA TRP A 215 -13.91 -12.84 3.13
C TRP A 215 -14.84 -11.64 3.38
N VAL A 216 -14.26 -10.54 3.85
CA VAL A 216 -14.99 -9.31 4.18
C VAL A 216 -14.75 -8.25 3.12
N ASP A 217 -15.84 -7.74 2.54
CA ASP A 217 -15.81 -6.58 1.65
C ASP A 217 -15.68 -5.29 2.47
N ILE A 218 -14.55 -4.61 2.37
CA ILE A 218 -14.29 -3.32 3.03
C ILE A 218 -14.28 -2.14 2.03
N SER A 219 -14.84 -2.34 0.83
CA SER A 219 -14.70 -1.39 -0.28
C SER A 219 -15.26 -0.02 0.01
N GLU A 220 -16.45 0.09 0.62
CA GLU A 220 -17.07 1.39 0.92
C GLU A 220 -16.30 2.17 1.97
N GLU A 221 -15.77 1.48 2.98
CA GLU A 221 -14.95 2.10 4.03
C GLU A 221 -13.68 2.69 3.42
N LYS A 222 -12.99 1.93 2.56
CA LYS A 222 -11.73 2.38 1.94
C LYS A 222 -11.95 3.40 0.84
N ALA A 223 -13.04 3.30 0.09
CA ALA A 223 -13.42 4.34 -0.86
C ALA A 223 -13.68 5.69 -0.15
N ARG A 224 -14.35 5.66 1.00
CA ARG A 224 -14.55 6.85 1.86
C ARG A 224 -13.24 7.39 2.38
N HIS A 225 -12.36 6.53 2.89
CA HIS A 225 -11.05 6.94 3.41
C HIS A 225 -10.22 7.62 2.33
N VAL A 226 -10.15 7.04 1.13
CA VAL A 226 -9.48 7.65 -0.02
C VAL A 226 -10.13 9.00 -0.37
N SER A 227 -11.47 9.09 -0.38
CA SER A 227 -12.18 10.36 -0.60
C SER A 227 -11.85 11.43 0.43
N ASP A 228 -11.73 11.08 1.71
CA ASP A 228 -11.41 12.04 2.76
C ASP A 228 -9.96 12.57 2.63
N VAL A 229 -9.04 11.78 2.06
CA VAL A 229 -7.67 12.23 1.73
C VAL A 229 -7.70 13.28 0.62
N TYR A 230 -8.43 13.03 -0.47
CA TYR A 230 -8.56 14.01 -1.57
C TYR A 230 -9.23 15.31 -1.11
N ALA A 231 -10.33 15.20 -0.36
CA ALA A 231 -11.08 16.36 0.10
C ALA A 231 -10.30 17.29 1.04
N CYS A 232 -9.22 16.80 1.68
CA CYS A 232 -8.40 17.58 2.58
C CYS A 232 -7.46 18.56 1.85
N ASP A 233 -7.02 18.20 0.65
CA ASP A 233 -6.00 18.94 -0.11
C ASP A 233 -6.61 19.78 -1.28
N ASP A 234 -7.94 19.79 -1.44
CA ASP A 234 -8.66 20.64 -2.41
C ASP A 234 -8.86 22.10 -1.95
N TYR A 235 -8.22 22.52 -0.86
CA TYR A 235 -8.31 23.87 -0.29
C TYR A 235 -6.98 24.63 -0.32
#